data_AF-A0A7S2IIP5-F1
#
_entry.id   AF-A0A7S2IIP5-F1
#
_cell.length_a   1.000
_cell.length_b   1.000
_cell.length_c   1.000
_cell.angle_alpha   90.00
_cell.angle_beta   90.00
_cell.angle_gamma   90.00
#
_symmetry.space_group_name_H-M   'P 1'
#
loop_
_entity.id
_entity.type
_entity.pdbx_description
1 polymer ?
#
loop_
_entity_poly.entity_id
_entity_poly.type
_entity_poly.pdbx_seq_one_letter_code
_entity_poly.pdbx_strand_id
1 'polypeptide(L)'
;LVSKTIGVEADEDLLSHCQNNYALCALYSCRMHEAVALMESLVRMNPTYFLTEVMAFNLCTLYELGSDGATSLRKKRVVQLIAKRFYLHDIGSESFRIN
;
A
#
# COMPACT_ATOMS: atom_id res chain seq x y z
N LEU A 1 28.23 -26.63 8.21
CA LEU A 1 28.53 -25.21 7.96
C LEU A 1 27.95 -24.85 6.59
N VAL A 2 26.66 -24.50 6.54
CA VAL A 2 26.01 -24.04 5.31
C VAL A 2 26.04 -22.52 5.35
N SER A 3 26.72 -21.93 4.37
CA SER A 3 26.91 -20.50 4.24
C SER A 3 25.56 -19.81 4.07
N LYS A 4 25.25 -18.88 4.97
CA LYS A 4 24.06 -18.04 4.91
C LYS A 4 24.28 -17.05 3.77
N THR A 5 23.48 -17.12 2.72
CA THR A 5 23.52 -16.21 1.57
C THR A 5 23.02 -14.85 2.01
N ILE A 6 23.92 -14.05 2.59
CA ILE A 6 23.70 -12.64 2.94
C ILE A 6 23.73 -11.87 1.61
N GLY A 7 22.57 -11.50 1.08
CA GLY A 7 22.55 -10.68 -0.14
C GLY A 7 21.21 -10.39 -0.79
N VAL A 8 20.12 -11.06 -0.40
CA VAL A 8 18.81 -10.89 -1.08
C VAL A 8 17.74 -10.24 -0.18
N GLU A 9 17.85 -10.31 1.14
CA GLU A 9 16.84 -9.74 2.06
C GLU A 9 16.92 -8.21 2.20
N ALA A 10 18.05 -7.58 1.87
CA ALA A 10 18.25 -6.14 2.09
C ALA A 10 17.54 -5.22 1.07
N ASP A 11 17.03 -5.78 -0.03
CA ASP A 11 16.44 -5.00 -1.14
C ASP A 11 14.93 -4.76 -0.94
N GLU A 12 14.22 -5.71 -0.33
CA GLU A 12 12.77 -5.63 -0.13
C GLU A 12 12.38 -4.61 0.94
N ASP A 13 13.12 -4.57 2.06
CA ASP A 13 12.92 -3.59 3.13
C ASP A 13 13.20 -2.17 2.63
N LEU A 14 14.30 -1.99 1.88
CA LEU A 14 14.67 -0.70 1.33
C LEU A 14 13.62 -0.22 0.31
N LEU A 15 13.11 -1.13 -0.53
CA LEU A 15 12.05 -0.83 -1.48
C LEU A 15 10.77 -0.36 -0.78
N SER A 16 10.39 -0.99 0.33
CA SER A 16 9.20 -0.59 1.11
C SER A 16 9.33 0.85 1.66
N HIS A 17 10.51 1.21 2.16
CA HIS A 17 10.80 2.56 2.65
C HIS A 17 10.83 3.59 1.52
N CYS A 18 11.42 3.25 0.37
CA CYS A 18 11.42 4.10 -0.82
C CYS A 18 10.00 4.35 -1.34
N GLN A 19 9.11 3.37 -1.29
CA GLN A 19 7.71 3.52 -1.70
C GLN A 19 6.91 4.41 -0.76
N ASN A 20 7.12 4.29 0.56
CA ASN A 20 6.50 5.20 1.53
C ASN A 20 6.97 6.65 1.32
N ASN A 21 8.28 6.84 1.15
CA ASN A 21 8.86 8.15 0.86
C ASN A 21 8.36 8.72 -0.47
N TYR A 22 8.20 7.89 -1.51
CA TYR A 22 7.61 8.32 -2.77
C TYR A 22 6.14 8.72 -2.64
N ALA A 23 5.34 7.97 -1.87
CA ALA A 23 3.94 8.32 -1.60
C ALA A 23 3.82 9.68 -0.89
N LEU A 24 4.68 9.95 0.09
CA LEU A 24 4.77 11.25 0.75
C LEU A 24 5.22 12.34 -0.24
N CYS A 25 6.26 12.10 -1.05
CA CYS A 25 6.71 13.07 -2.06
C CYS A 25 5.64 13.38 -3.11
N ALA A 26 4.89 12.39 -3.57
CA ALA A 26 3.81 12.58 -4.54
C ALA A 26 2.61 13.32 -3.93
N LEU A 27 2.31 13.08 -2.65
CA LEU A 27 1.35 13.84 -1.86
C LEU A 27 1.77 15.32 -1.76
N TYR A 28 3.01 15.60 -1.39
CA TYR A 28 3.55 16.97 -1.31
C TYR A 28 3.77 17.63 -2.68
N SER A 29 3.74 16.88 -3.77
CA SER A 29 3.86 17.38 -5.15
C SER A 29 2.52 17.56 -5.88
N CYS A 30 1.39 17.45 -5.18
CA CYS A 30 0.02 17.59 -5.73
C CYS A 30 -0.35 16.60 -6.87
N ARG A 31 0.37 15.48 -7.03
CA ARG A 31 0.10 14.46 -8.07
C ARG A 31 -0.61 13.23 -7.51
N MET A 32 -1.72 13.47 -6.81
CA MET A 32 -2.45 12.45 -6.04
C MET A 32 -3.00 11.32 -6.94
N HIS A 33 -3.50 11.66 -8.12
CA HIS A 33 -4.02 10.67 -9.08
C HIS A 33 -2.93 9.72 -9.60
N GLU A 34 -1.74 10.24 -9.90
CA GLU A 34 -0.60 9.43 -10.32
C GLU A 34 -0.10 8.53 -9.19
N ALA A 35 -0.03 9.06 -7.96
CA ALA A 35 0.36 8.29 -6.78
C ALA A 35 -0.58 7.09 -6.57
N VAL A 36 -1.89 7.33 -6.59
CA VAL A 36 -2.91 6.28 -6.49
C VAL A 36 -2.75 5.26 -7.61
N ALA A 37 -2.61 5.70 -8.86
CA ALA A 37 -2.47 4.80 -10.00
C ALA A 37 -1.23 3.89 -9.89
N LEU A 38 -0.10 4.45 -9.46
CA LEU A 38 1.14 3.69 -9.26
C LEU A 38 0.99 2.69 -8.12
N MET A 39 0.48 3.11 -6.95
CA MET A 39 0.27 2.21 -5.80
C MET A 39 -0.73 1.10 -6.11
N GLU A 40 -1.85 1.41 -6.77
CA GLU A 40 -2.80 0.39 -7.25
C GLU A 40 -2.17 -0.58 -8.26
N SER A 41 -1.26 -0.10 -9.12
CA SER A 41 -0.57 -0.96 -10.09
C SER A 41 0.37 -1.97 -9.43
N LEU A 42 1.06 -1.58 -8.35
CA LEU A 42 1.93 -2.46 -7.56
C LEU A 42 1.10 -3.53 -6.85
N VAL A 43 0.02 -3.12 -6.18
CA VAL A 43 -0.90 -4.08 -5.54
C VAL A 43 -1.49 -5.04 -6.57
N ARG A 44 -1.84 -4.57 -7.77
CA ARG A 44 -2.34 -5.44 -8.86
C ARG A 44 -1.28 -6.42 -9.37
N MET A 45 -0.01 -6.01 -9.38
CA MET A 45 1.11 -6.85 -9.82
C MET A 45 1.37 -8.01 -8.86
N ASN A 46 1.48 -7.72 -7.55
CA ASN A 46 1.66 -8.75 -6.53
C ASN A 46 1.07 -8.29 -5.18
N PRO A 47 -0.19 -8.65 -4.88
CA PRO A 47 -0.84 -8.24 -3.64
C PRO A 47 -0.11 -8.70 -2.38
N THR A 48 0.43 -9.93 -2.35
CA THR A 48 1.07 -10.48 -1.15
C THR A 48 2.39 -9.82 -0.81
N TYR A 49 3.01 -9.14 -1.79
CA TYR A 49 4.29 -8.46 -1.62
C TYR A 49 4.11 -6.96 -1.39
N PHE A 50 3.26 -6.30 -2.19
CA PHE A 50 3.15 -4.84 -2.19
C PHE A 50 2.07 -4.30 -1.25
N LEU A 51 1.05 -5.08 -0.92
CA LEU A 51 0.01 -4.62 0.01
C LEU A 51 0.48 -4.83 1.45
N THR A 52 1.29 -3.91 1.95
CA THR A 52 1.69 -3.84 3.36
C THR A 52 0.72 -2.97 4.17
N GLU A 53 0.83 -3.00 5.50
CA GLU A 53 0.05 -2.12 6.38
C GLU A 53 0.21 -0.63 6.01
N VAL A 54 1.45 -0.21 5.74
CA VAL A 54 1.79 1.15 5.32
C VAL A 54 1.18 1.47 3.96
N MET A 55 1.26 0.54 2.99
CA MET A 55 0.65 0.72 1.67
C MET A 55 -0.87 0.89 1.78
N ALA A 56 -1.53 0.06 2.60
CA ALA A 56 -2.97 0.15 2.84
C ALA A 56 -3.35 1.49 3.48
N PHE A 57 -2.62 1.93 4.51
CA PHE A 57 -2.83 3.22 5.16
C PHE A 57 -2.67 4.40 4.20
N ASN A 58 -1.61 4.38 3.39
CA ASN A 58 -1.34 5.45 2.43
C ASN A 58 -2.39 5.51 1.32
N LEU A 59 -2.77 4.37 0.73
CA LEU A 59 -3.86 4.30 -0.25
C LEU A 59 -5.17 4.83 0.32
N CYS A 60 -5.54 4.42 1.55
CA CYS A 60 -6.77 4.87 2.19
C CYS A 60 -6.77 6.37 2.47
N THR A 61 -5.61 6.93 2.84
CA THR A 61 -5.43 8.39 3.00
C THR A 61 -5.57 9.12 1.67
N LEU A 62 -4.96 8.63 0.60
CA LEU A 62 -5.08 9.23 -0.73
C LEU A 62 -6.52 9.19 -1.26
N TYR A 63 -7.28 8.10 -0.98
CA TYR A 63 -8.68 8.02 -1.35
C TYR A 63 -9.57 9.03 -0.63
N GLU A 64 -9.32 9.32 0.65
CA GLU A 64 -10.07 10.37 1.37
C GLU A 64 -9.79 11.76 0.83
N LEU A 65 -8.54 12.04 0.47
CA LEU A 65 -8.15 13.36 0.00
C LEU A 65 -8.55 13.62 -1.46
N GLY A 66 -8.54 12.59 -2.30
CA GLY A 66 -8.71 12.71 -3.75
C GLY A 66 -10.03 12.17 -4.30
N SER A 67 -11.00 11.79 -3.46
CA SER A 67 -12.29 11.27 -3.92
C SER A 67 -13.44 11.72 -3.01
N ASP A 68 -14.67 11.73 -3.52
CA ASP A 68 -15.84 11.90 -2.68
C ASP A 68 -15.96 10.76 -1.66
N GLY A 69 -16.72 10.99 -0.57
CA GLY A 69 -16.81 10.04 0.54
C GLY A 69 -17.32 8.65 0.15
N ALA A 70 -18.26 8.56 -0.79
CA ALA A 70 -18.80 7.27 -1.23
C ALA A 70 -17.79 6.50 -2.09
N THR A 71 -17.12 7.18 -3.02
CA THR A 71 -16.03 6.61 -3.82
C THR A 71 -14.86 6.16 -2.95
N SER A 72 -14.46 7.00 -2.00
CA SER A 72 -13.38 6.70 -1.04
C SER A 72 -13.68 5.43 -0.25
N LEU A 73 -14.88 5.36 0.37
CA LEU A 73 -15.31 4.19 1.14
C LEU A 73 -15.32 2.91 0.30
N ARG A 74 -15.82 2.98 -0.94
CA ARG A 74 -15.83 1.82 -1.85
C ARG A 74 -14.41 1.34 -2.15
N LYS A 75 -13.48 2.25 -2.46
CA LYS A 75 -12.08 1.89 -2.73
C LYS A 75 -11.38 1.28 -1.51
N LYS A 76 -11.59 1.83 -0.32
CA LYS A 76 -11.07 1.27 0.94
C LYS A 76 -11.56 -0.16 1.18
N ARG A 77 -12.86 -0.42 0.96
CA ARG A 77 -13.45 -1.77 1.05
C ARG A 77 -12.82 -2.75 0.06
N VAL A 78 -12.50 -2.30 -1.15
CA VAL A 78 -11.80 -3.14 -2.14
C VAL A 78 -10.41 -3.52 -1.64
N VAL A 79 -9.65 -2.57 -1.11
CA VAL A 79 -8.31 -2.85 -0.55
C VAL A 79 -8.41 -3.84 0.63
N GLN A 80 -9.39 -3.66 1.52
CA GLN A 80 -9.66 -4.61 2.61
C GLN A 80 -10.04 -6.00 2.10
N LEU A 81 -10.82 -6.08 1.02
CA LEU A 81 -11.20 -7.36 0.42
C LEU A 81 -9.99 -8.07 -0.18
N ILE A 82 -9.07 -7.33 -0.83
CA ILE A 82 -7.81 -7.87 -1.34
C ILE A 82 -6.98 -8.45 -0.19
N ALA A 83 -6.77 -7.70 0.88
CA ALA A 83 -6.02 -8.20 2.05
C ALA A 83 -6.61 -9.51 2.60
N LYS A 84 -7.94 -9.58 2.75
CA LYS A 84 -8.64 -10.80 3.17
C LYS A 84 -8.49 -11.94 2.17
N ARG A 85 -8.58 -11.65 0.87
CA ARG A 85 -8.49 -12.64 -0.22
C ARG A 85 -7.12 -13.30 -0.33
N PHE A 86 -6.08 -12.57 0.04
CA PHE A 86 -4.68 -13.01 0.02
C PHE A 86 -4.14 -13.40 1.41
N TYR A 87 -5.00 -13.48 2.43
CA TYR A 87 -4.65 -13.89 3.79
C TYR A 87 -3.56 -13.01 4.45
N LEU A 88 -3.60 -11.70 4.19
CA LEU A 88 -2.69 -10.70 4.76
C LEU A 88 -3.19 -10.30 6.16
N HIS A 89 -2.98 -11.20 7.12
CA HIS A 89 -3.46 -11.08 8.50
C HIS A 89 -2.67 -10.08 9.36
N ASP A 90 -1.49 -9.70 8.89
CA ASP A 90 -0.60 -8.70 9.47
C ASP A 90 -1.09 -7.26 9.23
N ILE A 91 -2.01 -7.05 8.28
CA ILE A 91 -2.62 -5.74 8.05
C ILE A 91 -3.80 -5.53 9.00
N GLY A 92 -3.60 -4.62 9.95
CA GLY A 92 -4.62 -4.20 10.89
C GLY A 92 -5.86 -3.59 10.23
N SER A 93 -7.02 -3.76 10.87
CA SER A 93 -8.30 -3.22 10.36
C SER A 93 -8.34 -1.68 10.28
N GLU A 94 -7.59 -1.05 11.17
CA GLU A 94 -7.36 0.38 11.31
C GLU A 94 -6.66 0.97 10.08
N SER A 95 -5.83 0.20 9.38
CA SER A 95 -5.11 0.63 8.18
C SER A 95 -6.08 0.95 7.03
N PHE A 96 -7.29 0.36 7.03
CA PHE A 96 -8.30 0.61 6.01
C PHE A 96 -9.18 1.85 6.28
N ARG A 97 -9.21 2.34 7.54
CA ARG A 97 -9.94 3.57 7.94
C ARG A 97 -11.40 3.59 7.45
N ILE A 98 -12.13 2.49 7.68
CA ILE A 98 -13.53 2.27 7.24
C ILE A 98 -14.56 2.68 8.31
N ASN A 99 -14.11 3.17 9.48
CA ASN A 99 -14.95 3.52 10.62
C ASN A 99 -15.63 4.89 10.46
#